data_AF-A0A5C7PH45-F1
#
_entry.id   AF-A0A5C7PH45-F1
#
_cell.length_a   1.000
_cell.length_b   1.000
_cell.length_c   1.000
_cell.angle_alpha   90.00
_cell.angle_beta   90.00
_cell.angle_gamma   90.00
#
_symmetry.space_group_name_H-M   'P 1'
#
loop_
_entity.id
_entity.type
_entity.pdbx_description
1 polymer ?
#
loop_
_entity_poly.entity_id
_entity_poly.type
_entity_poly.pdbx_seq_one_letter_code
_entity_poly.pdbx_strand_id
1 'polypeptide(L)'
;MSKALDVTSVADAQAGKVSDIKVVGNGDTFQLLCKASSKEQGWMKSAKAMETPSGCVVQVTTQQGDNVAEALTFVPGVKIAEDVNGGRKLVSM
;
A
#
# COMPACT_ATOMS: atom_id res chain seq x y z
N MET A 1 7.45 19.55 9.21
CA MET A 1 7.12 18.16 9.64
C MET A 1 7.60 17.20 8.57
N SER A 2 8.43 16.20 8.90
CA SER A 2 8.85 15.19 7.92
C SER A 2 7.75 14.16 7.70
N LYS A 3 7.38 13.87 6.45
CA LYS A 3 6.39 12.84 6.11
C LYS A 3 6.91 11.45 6.49
N ALA A 4 6.07 10.62 7.11
CA ALA A 4 6.36 9.21 7.34
C ALA A 4 6.18 8.42 6.04
N LEU A 5 7.29 8.04 5.39
CA LEU A 5 7.27 7.32 4.10
C LEU A 5 7.27 5.81 4.25
N ASP A 6 7.24 5.29 5.48
CA ASP A 6 7.38 3.88 5.84
C ASP A 6 6.10 3.29 6.46
N VAL A 7 4.96 3.99 6.35
CA VAL A 7 3.65 3.48 6.79
C VAL A 7 3.24 2.25 5.96
N THR A 8 2.84 1.15 6.61
CA THR A 8 2.47 -0.11 5.94
C THR A 8 1.00 -0.53 6.12
N SER A 9 0.31 -0.02 7.12
CA SER A 9 -1.12 -0.27 7.39
C SER A 9 -1.74 0.87 8.19
N VAL A 10 -3.06 0.84 8.38
CA VAL A 10 -3.76 1.78 9.26
C VAL A 10 -3.29 1.64 10.71
N ALA A 11 -3.14 0.41 11.20
CA ALA A 11 -2.67 0.15 12.56
C ALA A 11 -1.24 0.72 12.79
N ASP A 12 -0.35 0.56 11.80
CA ASP A 12 1.00 1.12 11.83
C ASP A 12 0.99 2.66 11.82
N ALA A 13 0.07 3.27 11.08
CA ALA A 13 -0.14 4.72 11.12
C ALA A 13 -0.61 5.20 12.51
N GLN A 14 -1.58 4.51 13.09
CA GLN A 14 -2.15 4.81 14.41
C GLN A 14 -1.19 4.55 15.56
N ALA A 15 -0.20 3.67 15.40
CA ALA A 15 0.85 3.38 16.37
C ALA A 15 1.87 4.52 16.57
N GLY A 16 1.56 5.73 16.12
CA GLY A 16 2.35 6.94 16.36
C GLY A 16 3.06 7.51 15.13
N LYS A 17 2.93 6.90 13.95
CA LYS A 17 3.49 7.45 12.70
C LYS A 17 2.69 8.63 12.15
N VAL A 18 1.37 8.66 12.39
CA VAL A 18 0.47 9.74 11.94
C VAL A 18 -0.46 10.12 13.09
N SER A 19 -0.17 11.25 13.74
CA SER A 19 -0.82 11.67 15.00
C SER A 19 -2.29 12.11 14.84
N ASP A 20 -2.69 12.50 13.65
CA ASP A 20 -4.01 13.09 13.33
C ASP A 20 -4.85 12.20 12.39
N ILE A 21 -4.46 10.94 12.21
CA ILE A 21 -5.16 10.02 11.30
C ILE A 21 -6.61 9.78 11.76
N LYS A 22 -7.55 9.89 10.81
CA LYS A 22 -8.96 9.53 10.97
C LYS A 22 -9.34 8.54 9.88
N VAL A 23 -10.03 7.47 10.26
CA VAL A 23 -10.37 6.36 9.36
C VAL A 23 -11.89 6.24 9.27
N VAL A 24 -12.41 6.11 8.05
CA VAL A 24 -13.83 5.85 7.77
C VAL A 24 -13.91 4.58 6.92
N GLY A 25 -14.83 3.67 7.27
CA GLY A 25 -14.93 2.36 6.61
C GLY A 25 -13.74 1.45 6.91
N ASN A 26 -13.48 0.48 6.01
CA ASN A 26 -12.33 -0.41 6.12
C ASN A 26 -11.08 0.27 5.53
N GLY A 27 -10.23 0.83 6.39
CA GLY A 27 -9.01 1.51 5.95
C GLY A 27 -7.92 0.59 5.39
N ASP A 28 -8.02 -0.74 5.58
CA ASP A 28 -7.11 -1.74 5.01
C ASP A 28 -7.73 -2.45 3.78
N THR A 29 -8.72 -1.83 3.13
CA THR A 29 -9.33 -2.33 1.89
C THR A 29 -8.28 -2.58 0.80
N PHE A 30 -7.30 -1.67 0.67
CA PHE A 30 -6.09 -1.90 -0.13
C PHE A 30 -4.98 -2.45 0.76
N GLN A 31 -4.64 -3.71 0.55
CA GLN A 31 -3.61 -4.38 1.31
C GLN A 31 -2.24 -4.22 0.65
N LEU A 32 -1.22 -3.92 1.46
CA LEU A 32 0.15 -3.77 0.96
C LEU A 32 0.67 -5.10 0.41
N LEU A 33 1.10 -5.10 -0.85
CA LEU A 33 1.85 -6.19 -1.48
C LEU A 33 3.33 -6.04 -1.16
N CYS A 34 3.92 -4.93 -1.62
CA CYS A 34 5.33 -4.61 -1.39
C CYS A 34 5.56 -3.10 -1.35
N LYS A 35 6.67 -2.71 -0.73
CA LYS A 35 7.09 -1.31 -0.61
C LYS A 35 8.59 -1.20 -0.44
N ALA A 36 9.15 -0.13 -0.99
CA ALA A 36 10.48 0.35 -0.68
C ALA A 36 10.43 1.87 -0.52
N SER A 37 11.22 2.41 0.40
CA SER A 37 11.34 3.87 0.57
C SER A 37 12.73 4.24 1.06
N SER A 38 13.10 5.50 0.81
CA SER A 38 14.29 6.12 1.36
C SER A 38 13.94 7.53 1.82
N LYS A 39 14.07 7.78 3.12
CA LYS A 39 13.81 9.08 3.72
C LYS A 39 14.85 10.12 3.28
N GLU A 40 16.12 9.73 3.28
CA GLU A 40 17.24 10.58 2.88
C GLU A 40 17.17 10.97 1.40
N GLN A 41 16.84 10.00 0.53
CA GLN A 41 16.69 10.24 -0.91
C GLN A 41 15.29 10.76 -1.29
N GLY A 42 14.39 10.90 -0.31
CA GLY A 42 13.07 11.50 -0.47
C GLY A 42 12.11 10.73 -1.38
N TRP A 43 12.17 9.39 -1.44
CA TRP A 43 11.29 8.62 -2.34
C TRP A 43 10.63 7.41 -1.68
N MET A 44 9.50 6.99 -2.26
CA MET A 44 8.78 5.77 -1.91
C MET A 44 8.15 5.15 -3.15
N LYS A 45 8.14 3.82 -3.21
CA LYS A 45 7.40 3.03 -4.19
C LYS A 45 6.59 1.98 -3.43
N SER A 46 5.30 1.83 -3.75
CA SER A 46 4.47 0.78 -3.17
C SER A 46 3.50 0.21 -4.16
N ALA A 47 3.19 -1.08 -4.01
CA ALA A 47 2.10 -1.75 -4.67
C ALA A 47 1.09 -2.24 -3.62
N LYS A 48 -0.19 -1.98 -3.85
CA LYS A 48 -1.30 -2.45 -3.02
C LYS A 48 -2.36 -3.11 -3.89
N ALA A 49 -3.11 -4.03 -3.31
CA ALA A 49 -4.24 -4.66 -3.99
C ALA A 49 -5.49 -4.61 -3.13
N MET A 50 -6.63 -4.41 -3.77
CA MET A 50 -7.96 -4.62 -3.21
C MET A 50 -8.59 -5.82 -3.89
N GLU A 51 -8.88 -6.87 -3.13
CA GLU A 51 -9.55 -8.06 -3.64
C GLU A 51 -11.02 -7.77 -3.96
N THR A 52 -11.49 -8.33 -5.06
CA THR A 52 -12.90 -8.34 -5.50
C THR A 52 -13.34 -9.79 -5.71
N PRO A 53 -14.64 -10.05 -5.88
CA PRO A 53 -15.11 -11.42 -6.17
C PRO A 53 -14.52 -12.06 -7.44
N SER A 54 -13.93 -11.28 -8.37
CA SER A 54 -13.45 -11.76 -9.68
C SER A 54 -11.98 -11.47 -9.96
N GLY A 55 -11.25 -10.87 -9.02
CA GLY A 55 -9.85 -10.52 -9.21
C GLY A 55 -9.37 -9.52 -8.16
N CYS A 56 -8.33 -8.76 -8.50
CA CYS A 56 -7.83 -7.68 -7.65
C CYS A 56 -7.70 -6.38 -8.44
N VAL A 57 -8.07 -5.26 -7.83
CA VAL A 57 -7.61 -3.94 -8.28
C VAL A 57 -6.21 -3.71 -7.70
N VAL A 58 -5.21 -3.55 -8.56
CA VAL A 58 -3.83 -3.29 -8.17
C VAL A 58 -3.50 -1.82 -8.39
N GLN A 59 -3.03 -1.17 -7.34
CA GLN A 59 -2.53 0.20 -7.36
C GLN A 59 -1.01 0.19 -7.20
N VAL A 60 -0.31 0.94 -8.05
CA VAL A 60 1.10 1.26 -7.88
C VAL A 60 1.23 2.76 -7.65
N THR A 61 1.92 3.14 -6.57
CA THR A 61 2.21 4.53 -6.21
C THR A 61 3.71 4.73 -6.19
N THR A 62 4.20 5.75 -6.89
CA THR A 62 5.55 6.28 -6.73
C THR A 62 5.47 7.71 -6.20
N GLN A 63 6.27 8.02 -5.20
CA GLN A 63 6.42 9.36 -4.65
C GLN A 63 7.89 9.76 -4.69
N GLN A 64 8.19 10.94 -5.24
CA GLN A 64 9.51 11.57 -5.24
C GLN A 64 9.38 13.00 -4.69
N GLY A 65 9.79 13.18 -3.44
CA GLY A 65 9.53 14.38 -2.65
C GLY A 65 8.02 14.60 -2.49
N ASP A 66 7.53 15.69 -3.07
CA ASP A 66 6.11 16.05 -3.07
C ASP A 66 5.38 15.64 -4.37
N ASN A 67 6.09 15.05 -5.33
CA ASN A 67 5.49 14.59 -6.57
C ASN A 67 4.99 13.15 -6.41
N VAL A 68 3.75 12.90 -6.77
CA VAL A 68 3.11 11.58 -6.68
C VAL A 68 2.62 11.17 -8.07
N ALA A 69 2.86 9.91 -8.43
CA ALA A 69 2.30 9.29 -9.61
C ALA A 69 1.65 7.96 -9.21
N GLU A 70 0.45 7.72 -9.73
CA GLU A 70 -0.32 6.51 -9.44
C GLU A 70 -0.84 5.87 -10.72
N ALA A 71 -0.88 4.54 -10.71
CA ALA A 71 -1.52 3.74 -11.73
C ALA A 71 -2.40 2.68 -11.07
N LEU A 72 -3.57 2.44 -11.64
CA LEU A 72 -4.46 1.35 -11.25
C LEU A 72 -4.70 0.43 -12.44
N THR A 73 -4.79 -0.87 -12.16
CA THR A 73 -5.22 -1.87 -13.13
C THR A 73 -6.03 -2.95 -12.44
N PHE A 74 -7.04 -3.47 -13.13
CA PHE A 74 -7.76 -4.64 -12.66
C PHE A 74 -7.09 -5.91 -13.20
N VAL A 75 -6.75 -6.83 -12.31
CA VAL A 75 -6.15 -8.12 -12.63
C VAL A 75 -7.21 -9.20 -12.37
N PRO A 76 -7.77 -9.84 -13.40
CA PRO A 76 -8.79 -10.88 -13.23
C PRO A 76 -8.19 -12.19 -12.71
N GLY A 77 -8.99 -12.97 -11.96
CA GLY A 77 -8.65 -14.34 -11.59
C GLY A 77 -7.52 -14.48 -10.57
N VAL A 78 -7.21 -13.42 -9.81
CA VAL A 78 -6.19 -13.44 -8.76
C VAL A 78 -6.76 -12.99 -7.42
N LYS A 79 -6.23 -13.57 -6.34
CA LYS A 79 -6.51 -13.21 -4.94
C LYS A 79 -5.23 -12.84 -4.21
N ILE A 80 -5.38 -12.18 -3.07
CA ILE A 80 -4.28 -11.77 -2.21
C ILE A 80 -3.90 -12.94 -1.29
N ALA A 81 -2.60 -13.22 -1.19
CA ALA A 81 -2.05 -14.18 -0.25
C ALA A 81 -0.84 -13.59 0.50
N GLU A 82 -0.51 -14.17 1.64
CA GLU A 82 0.72 -13.83 2.37
C GLU A 82 1.97 -14.10 1.51
N ASP A 83 2.97 -13.26 1.72
CA ASP A 83 4.27 -13.42 1.08
C ASP A 83 5.42 -13.29 2.09
N VAL A 84 6.65 -13.35 1.59
CA VAL A 84 7.85 -13.17 2.40
C VAL A 84 7.90 -11.79 3.06
N ASN A 85 8.67 -11.66 4.15
CA ASN A 85 8.98 -10.40 4.83
C ASN A 85 7.75 -9.59 5.28
N GLY A 86 6.63 -10.25 5.59
CA GLY A 86 5.40 -9.57 6.03
C GLY A 86 4.66 -8.81 4.92
N GLY A 87 5.03 -9.06 3.65
CA GLY A 87 4.32 -8.57 2.48
C GLY A 87 3.17 -9.48 2.05
N ARG A 88 2.58 -9.15 0.90
CA ARG A 88 1.56 -9.96 0.25
C ARG A 88 1.85 -10.06 -1.24
N LYS A 89 1.25 -11.05 -1.89
CA LYS A 89 1.36 -11.26 -3.34
C LYS A 89 0.01 -11.62 -3.94
N LEU A 90 -0.04 -11.56 -5.26
CA LEU A 90 -1.16 -12.08 -6.04
C LEU A 90 -0.89 -13.54 -6.38
N VAL A 91 -1.87 -14.38 -6.16
CA VAL A 91 -1.89 -15.79 -6.60
C VAL A 91 -3.16 -16.03 -7.40
N SER A 92 -3.18 -17.06 -8.24
CA SER A 92 -4.41 -17.47 -8.92
C SER A 92 -5.51 -17.79 -7.89
N MET A 93 -6.74 -17.39 -8.21
CA MET A 93 -7.93 -17.70 -7.39
C MET A 93 -8.15 -19.21 -7.26
#